data_AF-A0A4U0X340-F1
#
_entry.id   AF-A0A4U0X340-F1
#
_cell.length_a   1.000
_cell.length_b   1.000
_cell.length_c   1.000
_cell.angle_alpha   90.00
_cell.angle_beta   90.00
_cell.angle_gamma   90.00
#
_symmetry.space_group_name_H-M   'P 1'
#
loop_
_entity.id
_entity.type
_entity.pdbx_description
1 polymer ?
#
loop_
_entity_poly.entity_id
_entity_poly.type
_entity_poly.pdbx_seq_one_letter_code
_entity_poly.pdbx_strand_id
1 'polypeptide(L)'
;MPPQLRLLPSQLSGKTPYLCTQCRYASLASATTPAPPLHQTVSAVSPVSHYPLTQPPSYKPPEFRKSQLHRQYQSLLRSSPLILLFQHNNLKATEWSGIRRELRNALKKVDEALAKEGKEMAGEGARLQVVQTGILASALNIVEFWDPKYEAEGQGTRPTDPTTNTSAVVENTRPDDATDPAFTHGLSRQAWSMSSQKAKSTPSELTPLLSGPIALLTLPTTSPQHLATALSILAPTKEFPAPKRRVNAAYHEKPVQDGVAKLMLLGARVEGQVMDMAGARWVGGIKGGMEGLRAQLVGMLSGVGASVTSILESAGRNLWVTIEGRRGMLEEEEKGESGEEKGENGEQKVE
;
A
#
# COMPACT_ATOMS: atom_id res chain seq x y z
N MET A 1 2.69 29.56 15.70
CA MET A 1 4.11 29.94 15.56
C MET A 1 4.22 31.01 14.48
N PRO A 2 4.90 32.13 14.71
CA PRO A 2 5.08 33.14 13.67
C PRO A 2 6.11 32.65 12.63
N PRO A 3 6.00 33.05 11.34
CA PRO A 3 6.97 32.66 10.33
C PRO A 3 8.28 33.43 10.51
N GLN A 4 9.40 32.71 10.60
CA GLN A 4 10.73 33.30 10.66
C GLN A 4 11.22 33.61 9.24
N LEU A 5 11.58 34.87 9.00
CA LEU A 5 12.17 35.36 7.76
C LEU A 5 13.56 34.74 7.56
N ARG A 6 13.80 34.12 6.39
CA ARG A 6 15.15 33.68 5.99
C ARG A 6 15.98 34.89 5.56
N LEU A 7 17.10 35.11 6.24
CA LEU A 7 18.21 35.89 5.71
C LEU A 7 18.92 35.02 4.66
N LEU A 8 18.99 35.50 3.42
CA LEU A 8 19.83 34.90 2.39
C LEU A 8 21.31 35.08 2.78
N PRO A 9 22.16 34.05 2.68
CA PRO A 9 23.60 34.22 2.83
C PRO A 9 24.11 34.96 1.59
N SER A 10 24.20 36.28 1.66
CA SER A 10 24.97 37.06 0.68
C SER A 10 26.44 36.68 0.84
N GLN A 11 27.05 36.31 -0.27
CA GLN A 11 28.44 35.93 -0.39
C GLN A 11 29.38 36.92 0.30
N LEU A 12 29.93 36.55 1.45
CA LEU A 12 31.13 37.17 1.98
C LEU A 12 32.34 36.47 1.37
N SER A 13 32.55 36.75 0.08
CA SER A 13 33.84 36.50 -0.56
C SER A 13 34.82 37.55 -0.05
N GLY A 14 35.81 37.11 0.71
CA GLY A 14 36.83 37.96 1.30
C GLY A 14 37.59 38.75 0.24
N LYS A 15 37.53 40.06 0.34
CA LYS A 15 38.49 40.98 -0.27
C LYS A 15 38.94 41.98 0.80
N THR A 16 40.21 41.84 1.18
CA THR A 16 41.16 42.84 1.71
C THR A 16 40.66 43.90 2.72
N PRO A 17 41.35 44.09 3.87
CA PRO A 17 40.98 45.13 4.82
C PRO A 17 41.25 46.53 4.24
N TYR A 18 40.21 47.34 4.09
CA TYR A 18 40.34 48.78 3.93
C TYR A 18 40.82 49.38 5.25
N LEU A 19 42.08 49.82 5.30
CA LEU A 19 42.61 50.68 6.36
C LEU A 19 42.02 52.08 6.17
N CYS A 20 41.03 52.44 7.00
CA CYS A 20 40.55 53.81 7.09
C CYS A 20 41.48 54.61 8.03
N THR A 21 42.48 55.26 7.44
CA THR A 21 43.39 56.18 8.14
C THR A 21 42.79 57.58 8.20
N GLN A 22 41.60 57.75 8.78
CA GLN A 22 41.09 59.09 9.14
C GLN A 22 39.86 59.01 10.07
N CYS A 23 40.09 58.66 11.34
CA CYS A 23 39.16 58.99 12.42
C CYS A 23 39.96 59.63 13.56
N ARG A 24 40.07 60.96 13.53
CA ARG A 24 40.56 61.75 14.65
C ARG A 24 39.41 61.97 15.65
N TYR A 25 39.70 61.67 16.91
CA TYR A 25 39.01 62.06 18.14
C TYR A 25 37.51 61.73 18.27
N ALA A 26 37.24 60.55 18.83
CA ALA A 26 36.05 60.31 19.64
C ALA A 26 36.49 59.68 20.98
N SER A 27 36.48 60.53 22.01
CA SER A 27 36.19 60.28 23.42
C SER A 27 36.51 58.90 24.01
N LEU A 28 37.45 58.88 24.96
CA LEU A 28 37.66 57.83 25.95
C LEU A 28 36.40 57.66 26.82
N ALA A 29 35.47 56.81 26.37
CA ALA A 29 34.45 56.23 27.23
C ALA A 29 34.79 54.74 27.39
N SER A 30 35.40 54.39 28.53
CA SER A 30 35.50 53.00 28.97
C SER A 30 34.10 52.49 29.30
N ALA A 31 33.37 52.04 28.27
CA ALA A 31 32.23 51.17 28.47
C ALA A 31 32.77 49.80 28.89
N THR A 32 32.89 49.58 30.20
CA THR A 32 33.15 48.25 30.75
C THR A 32 31.91 47.40 30.49
N THR A 33 31.82 46.76 29.33
CA THR A 33 30.89 45.63 29.19
C THR A 33 31.34 44.59 30.21
N PRO A 34 30.51 44.23 31.22
CA PRO A 34 30.90 43.23 32.20
C PRO A 34 31.30 41.95 31.48
N ALA A 35 32.45 41.39 31.88
CA ALA A 35 32.92 40.13 31.33
C ALA A 35 31.81 39.07 31.46
N PRO A 36 31.52 38.30 30.41
CA PRO A 36 30.51 37.25 30.48
C PRO A 36 30.87 36.29 31.63
N PRO A 37 29.89 35.85 32.43
CA PRO A 37 30.13 35.01 33.60
C PRO A 37 30.89 33.74 33.21
N LEU A 38 31.87 33.35 34.03
CA LEU A 38 32.77 32.20 33.79
C LEU A 38 32.04 30.87 33.52
N HIS A 39 30.79 30.74 33.98
CA HIS A 39 29.95 29.57 33.71
C HIS A 39 29.48 29.49 32.24
N GLN A 40 29.40 30.61 31.52
CA GLN A 40 29.12 30.66 30.08
C GLN A 40 30.36 30.33 29.23
N THR A 41 31.58 30.49 29.76
CA THR A 41 32.81 30.13 29.04
C THR A 41 33.14 28.64 29.10
N VAL A 42 32.58 27.91 30.06
CA VAL A 42 32.81 26.46 30.24
C VAL A 42 31.79 25.62 29.47
N SER A 43 30.60 26.17 29.17
CA SER A 43 29.61 25.51 28.31
C SER A 43 29.89 25.86 26.85
N ALA A 44 30.43 24.91 26.09
CA ALA A 44 30.52 25.04 24.64
C ALA A 44 29.12 25.32 24.07
N VAL A 45 28.98 26.39 23.29
CA VAL A 45 27.76 26.64 22.51
C VAL A 45 27.59 25.47 21.56
N SER A 46 26.45 24.77 21.62
CA SER A 46 26.15 23.67 20.70
C SER A 46 26.35 24.17 19.27
N PRO A 47 27.10 23.46 18.43
CA PRO A 47 27.38 23.96 17.10
C PRO A 47 26.08 24.04 16.31
N VAL A 48 25.86 25.18 15.66
CA VAL A 48 24.63 25.47 14.92
C VAL A 48 24.63 24.61 13.66
N SER A 49 23.75 23.60 13.61
CA SER A 49 23.54 22.85 12.38
C SER A 49 22.94 23.76 11.31
N HIS A 50 23.42 23.64 10.07
CA HIS A 50 22.91 24.44 8.94
C HIS A 50 21.42 24.19 8.68
N TYR A 51 20.95 22.99 8.99
CA TYR A 51 19.55 22.57 8.88
C TYR A 51 19.09 21.89 10.17
N PRO A 52 17.83 22.06 10.59
CA PRO A 52 17.30 21.35 11.74
C PRO A 52 17.09 19.86 11.40
N LEU A 53 17.27 18.98 12.39
CA LEU A 53 17.15 17.52 12.23
C LEU A 53 15.79 17.07 11.65
N THR A 54 14.72 17.79 11.94
CA THR A 54 13.36 17.46 11.49
C THR A 54 13.05 17.96 10.06
N GLN A 55 13.89 18.83 9.52
CA GLN A 55 13.72 19.42 8.19
C GLN A 55 15.06 19.40 7.44
N PRO A 56 15.48 18.22 6.96
CA PRO A 56 16.62 18.13 6.07
C PRO A 56 16.35 18.91 4.77
N PRO A 57 17.39 19.36 4.07
CA PRO A 57 17.24 20.04 2.80
C PRO A 57 16.62 19.10 1.77
N SER A 58 15.56 19.57 1.13
CA SER A 58 14.80 18.85 0.13
C SER A 58 14.95 19.51 -1.24
N TYR A 59 14.71 18.77 -2.32
CA TYR A 59 14.81 19.28 -3.70
C TYR A 59 13.91 20.49 -3.94
N LYS A 60 12.70 20.44 -3.40
CA LYS A 60 11.74 21.55 -3.36
C LYS A 60 11.52 21.97 -1.92
N PRO A 61 11.27 23.26 -1.63
CA PRO A 61 11.09 23.70 -0.25
C PRO A 61 9.85 23.02 0.37
N PRO A 62 9.94 22.63 1.65
CA PRO A 62 8.88 21.87 2.33
C PRO A 62 7.68 22.73 2.71
N GLU A 63 7.81 24.05 2.70
CA GLU A 63 6.72 24.99 3.03
C GLU A 63 5.56 24.90 2.03
N PHE A 64 5.81 24.44 0.80
CA PHE A 64 4.76 24.30 -0.20
C PHE A 64 3.87 23.09 0.06
N ARG A 65 2.56 23.32 -0.05
CA ARG A 65 1.52 22.26 0.00
C ARG A 65 1.83 21.08 -0.92
N LYS A 66 2.39 21.33 -2.12
CA LYS A 66 2.75 20.27 -3.08
C LYS A 66 3.80 19.31 -2.51
N SER A 67 4.82 19.84 -1.83
CA SER A 67 5.88 19.04 -1.18
C SER A 67 5.30 18.20 -0.03
N GLN A 68 4.38 18.78 0.75
CA GLN A 68 3.71 18.07 1.84
C GLN A 68 2.78 16.96 1.34
N LEU A 69 1.96 17.23 0.31
CA LEU A 69 1.12 16.21 -0.32
C LEU A 69 1.95 15.07 -0.91
N HIS A 70 3.07 15.39 -1.53
CA HIS A 70 3.98 14.40 -2.07
C HIS A 70 4.55 13.48 -0.99
N ARG A 71 5.01 14.04 0.14
CA ARG A 71 5.46 13.26 1.31
C ARG A 71 4.34 12.38 1.86
N GLN A 72 3.12 12.92 1.96
CA GLN A 72 1.95 12.18 2.42
C GLN A 72 1.62 11.00 1.49
N TYR A 73 1.65 11.21 0.17
CA TYR A 73 1.40 10.14 -0.80
C TYR A 73 2.51 9.09 -0.79
N GLN A 74 3.78 9.47 -0.64
CA GLN A 74 4.87 8.50 -0.45
C GLN A 74 4.65 7.63 0.78
N SER A 75 4.31 8.24 1.92
CA SER A 75 4.01 7.50 3.15
C SER A 75 2.84 6.56 2.95
N LEU A 76 1.79 7.03 2.30
CA LEU A 76 0.59 6.24 2.03
C LEU A 76 0.90 5.05 1.13
N LEU A 77 1.56 5.27 -0.01
CA LEU A 77 1.90 4.21 -0.96
C LEU A 77 2.82 3.13 -0.33
N ARG A 78 3.63 3.48 0.68
CA ARG A 78 4.46 2.53 1.43
C ARG A 78 3.70 1.81 2.53
N SER A 79 2.80 2.51 3.24
CA SER A 79 2.08 1.93 4.39
C SER A 79 0.83 1.14 4.00
N SER A 80 0.19 1.46 2.89
CA SER A 80 -1.04 0.78 2.45
C SER A 80 -0.70 -0.27 1.39
N PRO A 81 -0.73 -1.57 1.73
CA PRO A 81 -0.46 -2.64 0.77
C PRO A 81 -1.60 -2.80 -0.25
N LEU A 82 -2.83 -2.37 0.06
CA LEU A 82 -3.98 -2.48 -0.82
C LEU A 82 -4.58 -1.11 -1.13
N ILE A 83 -4.60 -0.74 -2.41
CA ILE A 83 -5.12 0.54 -2.91
C ILE A 83 -6.02 0.28 -4.11
N LEU A 84 -7.26 0.75 -4.08
CA LEU A 84 -8.15 0.73 -5.24
C LEU A 84 -8.21 2.13 -5.86
N LEU A 85 -8.10 2.19 -7.19
CA LEU A 85 -8.15 3.40 -7.99
C LEU A 85 -9.55 3.60 -8.56
N PHE A 86 -10.17 4.72 -8.20
CA PHE A 86 -11.47 5.13 -8.74
C PHE A 86 -11.31 6.44 -9.50
N GLN A 87 -11.82 6.49 -10.72
CA GLN A 87 -12.11 7.76 -11.37
C GLN A 87 -13.42 8.30 -10.82
N HIS A 88 -13.45 9.59 -10.48
CA HIS A 88 -14.67 10.24 -10.02
C HIS A 88 -15.10 11.36 -10.96
N ASN A 89 -16.38 11.38 -11.34
CA ASN A 89 -16.91 12.43 -12.21
C ASN A 89 -17.79 13.41 -11.42
N ASN A 90 -17.26 14.60 -11.10
CA ASN A 90 -17.98 15.72 -10.50
C ASN A 90 -18.93 15.35 -9.32
N LEU A 91 -18.37 14.65 -8.32
CA LEU A 91 -19.10 14.26 -7.11
C LEU A 91 -19.33 15.44 -6.16
N LYS A 92 -20.56 15.57 -5.67
CA LYS A 92 -20.92 16.59 -4.67
C LYS A 92 -20.50 16.17 -3.25
N ALA A 93 -20.38 17.14 -2.35
CA ALA A 93 -20.00 16.88 -0.96
C ALA A 93 -21.00 15.95 -0.23
N THR A 94 -22.29 16.09 -0.51
CA THR A 94 -23.34 15.23 0.05
C THR A 94 -23.19 13.79 -0.42
N GLU A 95 -22.92 13.58 -1.71
CA GLU A 95 -22.67 12.27 -2.34
C GLU A 95 -21.44 11.61 -1.70
N TRP A 96 -20.32 12.35 -1.56
CA TRP A 96 -19.12 11.87 -0.87
C TRP A 96 -19.38 11.45 0.58
N SER A 97 -20.13 12.28 1.33
CA SER A 97 -20.45 11.99 2.73
C SER A 97 -21.31 10.73 2.85
N GLY A 98 -22.27 10.55 1.94
CA GLY A 98 -23.12 9.35 1.87
C GLY A 98 -22.31 8.10 1.55
N ILE A 99 -21.49 8.13 0.50
CA ILE A 99 -20.64 6.98 0.12
C ILE A 99 -19.69 6.59 1.26
N ARG A 100 -19.02 7.57 1.89
CA ARG A 100 -18.09 7.29 3.00
C ARG A 100 -18.81 6.74 4.23
N ARG A 101 -20.05 7.18 4.49
CA ARG A 101 -20.88 6.65 5.57
C ARG A 101 -21.23 5.18 5.32
N GLU A 102 -21.72 4.85 4.13
CA GLU A 102 -22.09 3.48 3.79
C GLU A 102 -20.87 2.55 3.80
N LEU A 103 -19.74 3.00 3.26
CA LEU A 103 -18.48 2.25 3.29
C LEU A 103 -18.03 1.96 4.72
N ARG A 104 -18.01 2.96 5.61
CA ARG A 104 -17.65 2.75 7.02
C ARG A 104 -18.61 1.79 7.72
N ASN A 105 -19.91 1.93 7.48
CA ASN A 105 -20.92 1.07 8.10
C ASN A 105 -20.76 -0.39 7.65
N ALA A 106 -20.47 -0.62 6.38
CA ALA A 106 -20.27 -1.97 5.88
C ALA A 106 -18.95 -2.59 6.34
N LEU A 107 -17.85 -1.82 6.36
CA LEU A 107 -16.58 -2.31 6.88
C LEU A 107 -16.67 -2.65 8.37
N LYS A 108 -17.37 -1.83 9.16
CA LYS A 108 -17.67 -2.15 10.58
C LYS A 108 -18.40 -3.47 10.75
N LYS A 109 -19.39 -3.77 9.90
CA LYS A 109 -20.09 -5.07 9.94
C LYS A 109 -19.15 -6.25 9.68
N VAL A 110 -18.13 -6.06 8.82
CA VAL A 110 -17.11 -7.09 8.58
C VAL A 110 -16.14 -7.17 9.76
N ASP A 111 -15.71 -6.04 10.31
CA ASP A 111 -14.86 -6.03 11.51
C ASP A 111 -15.56 -6.73 12.69
N GLU A 112 -16.87 -6.51 12.88
CA GLU A 112 -17.67 -7.19 13.91
C GLU A 112 -17.77 -8.72 13.66
N ALA A 113 -17.81 -9.15 12.40
CA ALA A 113 -17.80 -10.57 12.05
C ALA A 113 -16.41 -11.19 12.30
N LEU A 114 -15.35 -10.49 11.88
CA LEU A 114 -13.96 -10.90 12.08
C LEU A 114 -13.55 -10.88 13.55
N ALA A 115 -14.09 -9.95 14.35
CA ALA A 115 -13.84 -9.88 15.79
C ALA A 115 -14.40 -11.11 16.52
N LYS A 116 -15.52 -11.67 16.07
CA LYS A 116 -16.04 -12.95 16.60
C LYS A 116 -15.13 -14.13 16.27
N GLU A 117 -14.41 -14.05 15.16
CA GLU A 117 -13.39 -15.01 14.75
C GLU A 117 -12.01 -14.72 15.37
N GLY A 118 -11.86 -13.63 16.13
CA GLY A 118 -10.58 -13.23 16.75
C GLY A 118 -9.54 -12.68 15.76
N LYS A 119 -9.95 -12.20 14.58
CA LYS A 119 -9.07 -11.68 13.52
C LYS A 119 -8.89 -10.16 13.61
N GLU A 120 -7.85 -9.65 12.95
CA GLU A 120 -7.50 -8.23 12.93
C GLU A 120 -8.61 -7.35 12.33
N MET A 121 -8.92 -6.25 13.02
CA MET A 121 -9.87 -5.23 12.57
C MET A 121 -9.14 -4.21 11.71
N ALA A 122 -9.51 -4.09 10.43
CA ALA A 122 -8.84 -3.18 9.50
C ALA A 122 -9.76 -2.10 8.93
N GLY A 123 -11.08 -2.17 9.21
CA GLY A 123 -12.04 -1.23 8.66
C GLY A 123 -11.89 0.21 9.14
N GLU A 124 -11.32 0.47 10.32
CA GLU A 124 -11.07 1.85 10.79
C GLU A 124 -9.97 2.57 9.97
N GLY A 125 -8.95 1.81 9.52
CA GLY A 125 -7.88 2.34 8.70
C GLY A 125 -8.30 2.58 7.24
N ALA A 126 -9.48 2.11 6.83
CA ALA A 126 -9.95 2.25 5.46
C ALA A 126 -10.35 3.70 5.14
N ARG A 127 -9.69 4.30 4.14
CA ARG A 127 -9.93 5.69 3.77
C ARG A 127 -10.16 5.85 2.27
N LEU A 128 -11.31 6.45 1.94
CA LEU A 128 -11.67 6.90 0.59
C LEU A 128 -11.37 8.40 0.45
N GLN A 129 -10.32 8.73 -0.29
CA GLN A 129 -9.80 10.09 -0.42
C GLN A 129 -9.59 10.50 -1.89
N VAL A 130 -9.79 11.78 -2.18
CA VAL A 130 -9.49 12.37 -3.49
C VAL A 130 -8.02 12.78 -3.51
N VAL A 131 -7.33 12.49 -4.60
CA VAL A 131 -5.88 12.66 -4.70
C VAL A 131 -5.51 13.51 -5.92
N GLN A 132 -4.45 14.32 -5.78
CA GLN A 132 -3.89 15.04 -6.91
C GLN A 132 -3.01 14.10 -7.74
N THR A 133 -3.51 13.72 -8.92
CA THR A 133 -2.90 12.71 -9.79
C THR A 133 -1.47 13.01 -10.18
N GLY A 134 -1.15 14.24 -10.60
CA GLY A 134 0.23 14.59 -10.96
C GLY A 134 1.24 14.47 -9.81
N ILE A 135 0.81 14.74 -8.56
CA ILE A 135 1.69 14.59 -7.39
C ILE A 135 1.79 13.12 -6.99
N LEU A 136 0.68 12.37 -7.08
CA LEU A 136 0.66 10.94 -6.83
C LEU A 136 1.56 10.17 -7.80
N ALA A 137 1.53 10.52 -9.10
CA ALA A 137 2.40 9.91 -10.11
C ALA A 137 3.88 10.12 -9.80
N SER A 138 4.26 11.35 -9.42
CA SER A 138 5.63 11.65 -8.97
C SER A 138 6.01 10.87 -7.71
N ALA A 139 5.09 10.78 -6.74
CA ALA A 139 5.32 10.05 -5.50
C ALA A 139 5.50 8.54 -5.75
N LEU A 140 4.72 7.99 -6.68
CA LEU A 140 4.76 6.59 -7.08
C LEU A 140 6.10 6.24 -7.75
N ASN A 141 6.60 7.09 -8.66
CA ASN A 141 7.92 6.91 -9.25
C ASN A 141 9.04 6.84 -8.19
N ILE A 142 8.95 7.65 -7.14
CA ILE A 142 9.95 7.61 -6.06
C ILE A 142 9.79 6.36 -5.21
N VAL A 143 8.57 5.92 -4.92
CA VAL A 143 8.35 4.69 -4.13
C VAL A 143 8.81 3.44 -4.88
N GLU A 144 8.73 3.41 -6.21
CA GLU A 144 9.14 2.25 -7.01
C GLU A 144 10.63 2.24 -7.38
N PHE A 145 11.23 3.41 -7.63
CA PHE A 145 12.59 3.49 -8.18
C PHE A 145 13.66 3.89 -7.19
N TRP A 146 13.28 4.46 -6.04
CA TRP A 146 14.18 4.92 -5.00
C TRP A 146 14.01 4.08 -3.73
N ASP A 147 14.97 3.18 -3.54
CA ASP A 147 15.17 2.44 -2.30
C ASP A 147 16.30 3.11 -1.51
N PRO A 148 15.99 3.81 -0.41
CA PRO A 148 17.04 4.30 0.48
C PRO A 148 17.72 3.09 1.11
N LYS A 149 19.01 2.90 0.83
CA LYS A 149 19.84 2.03 1.64
C LYS A 149 20.03 2.73 2.98
N TYR A 150 19.18 2.39 3.94
CA TYR A 150 19.45 2.67 5.34
C TYR A 150 20.60 1.76 5.74
N GLU A 151 21.82 2.11 5.37
CA GLU A 151 22.98 1.48 6.00
C GLU A 151 22.81 1.68 7.50
N ALA A 152 22.87 0.60 8.27
CA ALA A 152 22.76 0.59 9.73
C ALA A 152 24.03 1.19 10.36
N GLU A 153 24.59 2.20 9.71
CA GLU A 153 25.84 2.83 10.06
C GLU A 153 25.58 3.95 11.06
N GLY A 154 26.05 3.68 12.27
CA GLY A 154 26.34 4.67 13.26
C GLY A 154 25.10 5.20 13.97
N GLN A 155 25.04 4.92 15.26
CA GLN A 155 24.71 5.96 16.22
C GLN A 155 25.41 7.26 15.77
N GLY A 156 24.74 8.10 14.97
CA GLY A 156 25.15 9.48 14.80
C GLY A 156 25.28 9.99 16.22
N THR A 157 26.54 10.26 16.63
CA THR A 157 26.94 10.46 18.02
C THR A 157 25.86 11.27 18.72
N ARG A 158 25.09 10.60 19.58
CA ARG A 158 23.95 11.25 20.22
C ARG A 158 24.55 12.41 21.01
N PRO A 159 24.14 13.68 20.80
CA PRO A 159 24.78 14.83 21.43
C PRO A 159 24.70 14.86 22.98
N THR A 160 24.18 13.79 23.60
CA THR A 160 23.85 13.68 25.01
C THR A 160 24.80 12.77 25.79
N ASP A 161 25.86 12.23 25.17
CA ASP A 161 26.78 11.34 25.88
C ASP A 161 27.93 12.16 26.51
N PRO A 162 27.94 12.36 27.84
CA PRO A 162 28.82 13.32 28.53
C PRO A 162 30.30 12.90 28.56
N THR A 163 30.63 11.68 28.12
CA THR A 163 32.00 11.15 28.06
C THR A 163 32.74 11.51 26.78
N THR A 164 32.05 12.11 25.80
CA THR A 164 32.61 12.46 24.49
C THR A 164 32.94 13.94 24.45
N ASN A 165 34.19 14.28 24.13
CA ASN A 165 34.69 15.65 24.07
C ASN A 165 33.81 16.50 23.13
N THR A 166 33.21 17.57 23.63
CA THR A 166 32.17 18.42 23.02
C THR A 166 32.63 19.29 21.84
N SER A 167 33.47 18.74 20.96
CA SER A 167 33.61 19.19 19.58
C SER A 167 32.82 18.23 18.72
N ALA A 168 31.49 18.30 18.78
CA ALA A 168 30.66 17.60 17.80
C ALA A 168 31.12 18.08 16.43
N VAL A 169 31.71 17.17 15.65
CA VAL A 169 31.95 17.42 14.22
C VAL A 169 30.56 17.60 13.64
N VAL A 170 30.17 18.85 13.41
CA VAL A 170 29.08 19.12 12.48
C VAL A 170 29.60 18.60 11.16
N GLU A 171 29.11 17.44 10.76
CA GLU A 171 29.21 17.04 9.36
C GLU A 171 28.63 18.22 8.58
N ASN A 172 29.52 18.98 7.94
CA ASN A 172 29.16 20.02 6.99
C ASN A 172 28.57 19.28 5.79
N THR A 173 27.34 18.80 5.96
CA THR A 173 26.60 18.03 4.98
C THR A 173 26.47 18.90 3.74
N ARG A 174 27.30 18.62 2.73
CA ARG A 174 27.19 19.34 1.47
C ARG A 174 25.89 18.87 0.84
N PRO A 175 25.07 19.75 0.26
CA PRO A 175 23.76 19.38 -0.30
C PRO A 175 23.77 18.25 -1.34
N ASP A 176 24.95 17.88 -1.86
CA ASP A 176 25.14 16.94 -2.95
C ASP A 176 25.86 15.63 -2.52
N ASP A 177 26.25 15.47 -1.25
CA ASP A 177 26.94 14.25 -0.79
C ASP A 177 25.94 13.07 -0.70
N ALA A 178 26.20 12.00 -1.47
CA ALA A 178 25.31 10.84 -1.65
C ALA A 178 25.25 9.88 -0.46
N THR A 179 26.21 10.00 0.45
CA THR A 179 26.43 9.08 1.57
C THR A 179 25.83 9.58 2.88
N ASP A 180 25.36 10.83 2.94
CA ASP A 180 24.89 11.41 4.19
C ASP A 180 23.49 10.88 4.55
N PRO A 181 23.29 10.30 5.75
CA PRO A 181 22.02 9.71 6.15
C PRO A 181 20.88 10.75 6.20
N ALA A 182 21.21 12.04 6.34
CA ALA A 182 20.28 13.16 6.31
C ALA A 182 19.53 13.32 4.97
N PHE A 183 20.11 12.87 3.85
CA PHE A 183 19.56 13.06 2.50
C PHE A 183 18.88 11.81 1.92
N THR A 184 18.69 10.76 2.72
CA THR A 184 18.05 9.49 2.30
C THR A 184 16.51 9.58 2.17
N HIS A 185 15.90 10.71 2.56
CA HIS A 185 14.46 10.89 2.54
C HIS A 185 13.88 11.07 1.12
N GLY A 186 12.62 10.71 0.92
CA GLY A 186 11.97 10.70 -0.41
C GLY A 186 11.74 12.07 -1.07
N LEU A 187 12.06 13.20 -0.41
CA LEU A 187 12.02 14.55 -1.02
C LEU A 187 13.41 15.06 -1.41
N SER A 188 14.46 14.26 -1.22
CA SER A 188 15.83 14.67 -1.50
C SER A 188 16.07 14.86 -3.00
N ARG A 189 17.13 15.61 -3.32
CA ARG A 189 17.56 15.83 -4.71
C ARG A 189 17.94 14.52 -5.40
N GLN A 190 18.52 13.59 -4.66
CA GLN A 190 18.94 12.28 -5.15
C GLN A 190 17.74 11.36 -5.44
N ALA A 191 16.76 11.33 -4.54
CA ALA A 191 15.52 10.59 -4.77
C ALA A 191 14.85 11.06 -6.07
N TRP A 192 14.78 12.38 -6.27
CA TRP A 192 14.23 12.96 -7.49
C TRP A 192 15.06 12.66 -8.75
N SER A 193 16.39 12.79 -8.70
CA SER A 193 17.24 12.57 -9.88
C SER A 193 17.19 11.12 -10.34
N MET A 194 17.31 10.17 -9.41
CA MET A 194 17.24 8.74 -9.71
C MET A 194 15.85 8.33 -10.21
N SER A 195 14.78 8.76 -9.52
CA SER A 195 13.42 8.42 -9.92
C SER A 195 13.05 9.04 -11.26
N SER A 196 13.47 10.28 -11.53
CA SER A 196 13.12 10.98 -12.77
C SER A 196 13.87 10.42 -13.99
N GLN A 197 15.06 9.87 -13.80
CA GLN A 197 15.79 9.18 -14.88
C GLN A 197 15.16 7.81 -15.15
N LYS A 198 14.95 7.00 -14.11
CA LYS A 198 14.35 5.67 -14.23
C LYS A 198 12.91 5.71 -14.74
N ALA A 199 12.09 6.68 -14.32
CA ALA A 199 10.72 6.82 -14.81
C ALA A 199 10.63 7.12 -16.32
N LYS A 200 11.70 7.65 -16.94
CA LYS A 200 11.77 7.84 -18.40
C LYS A 200 12.12 6.55 -19.13
N SER A 201 12.97 5.71 -18.55
CA SER A 201 13.38 4.43 -19.16
C SER A 201 12.36 3.32 -18.94
N THR A 202 11.78 3.27 -17.74
CA THR A 202 10.86 2.23 -17.28
C THR A 202 9.69 2.92 -16.59
N PRO A 203 8.59 3.24 -17.31
CA PRO A 203 7.42 3.83 -16.69
C PRO A 203 6.72 2.81 -15.80
N SER A 204 6.20 3.26 -14.66
CA SER A 204 5.38 2.40 -13.79
C SER A 204 4.10 1.97 -14.51
N GLU A 205 3.70 0.71 -14.30
CA GLU A 205 2.47 0.11 -14.80
C GLU A 205 1.20 0.84 -14.33
N LEU A 206 1.23 1.53 -13.18
CA LEU A 206 0.09 2.32 -12.69
C LEU A 206 -0.03 3.70 -13.35
N THR A 207 1.04 4.22 -13.95
CA THR A 207 1.07 5.54 -14.59
C THR A 207 -0.06 5.78 -15.60
N PRO A 208 -0.39 4.86 -16.52
CA PRO A 208 -1.51 5.06 -17.46
C PRO A 208 -2.87 5.20 -16.78
N LEU A 209 -3.07 4.56 -15.63
CA LEU A 209 -4.31 4.67 -14.86
C LEU A 209 -4.40 6.00 -14.08
N LEU A 210 -3.31 6.77 -13.99
CA LEU A 210 -3.26 8.04 -13.26
C LEU A 210 -3.70 9.26 -14.07
N SER A 211 -4.48 9.06 -15.14
CA SER A 211 -5.06 10.14 -15.96
C SER A 211 -6.40 10.63 -15.41
N GLY A 212 -6.61 11.95 -15.38
CA GLY A 212 -7.86 12.57 -14.95
C GLY A 212 -8.02 12.75 -13.42
N PRO A 213 -9.24 12.97 -12.93
CA PRO A 213 -9.54 13.10 -11.50
C PRO A 213 -9.75 11.72 -10.83
N ILE A 214 -8.92 11.42 -9.83
CA ILE A 214 -8.85 10.10 -9.18
C ILE A 214 -9.05 10.19 -7.67
N ALA A 215 -9.75 9.20 -7.15
CA ALA A 215 -9.89 8.90 -5.74
C ALA A 215 -9.27 7.53 -5.44
N LEU A 216 -8.65 7.43 -4.26
CA LEU A 216 -8.06 6.20 -3.74
C LEU A 216 -8.93 5.67 -2.61
N LEU A 217 -9.24 4.38 -2.65
CA LEU A 217 -9.61 3.63 -1.45
C LEU A 217 -8.37 2.91 -0.95
N THR A 218 -7.90 3.28 0.23
CA THR A 218 -6.74 2.66 0.88
C THR A 218 -7.18 1.74 1.99
N LEU A 219 -6.57 0.56 2.05
CA LEU A 219 -6.76 -0.42 3.11
C LEU A 219 -5.39 -0.73 3.72
N PRO A 220 -5.25 -0.71 5.06
CA PRO A 220 -3.96 -0.93 5.73
C PRO A 220 -3.52 -2.40 5.69
N THR A 221 -4.45 -3.33 5.53
CA THR A 221 -4.17 -4.77 5.43
C THR A 221 -4.76 -5.36 4.15
N THR A 222 -4.14 -6.41 3.62
CA THR A 222 -4.56 -7.13 2.41
C THR A 222 -5.61 -8.18 2.75
N SER A 223 -6.79 -7.72 3.12
CA SER A 223 -7.92 -8.60 3.43
C SER A 223 -8.92 -8.67 2.26
N PRO A 224 -9.10 -9.84 1.63
CA PRO A 224 -10.11 -10.04 0.60
C PRO A 224 -11.54 -9.71 1.05
N GLN A 225 -11.86 -9.90 2.33
CA GLN A 225 -13.21 -9.68 2.85
C GLN A 225 -13.59 -8.18 2.90
N HIS A 226 -12.68 -7.32 3.38
CA HIS A 226 -12.90 -5.87 3.33
C HIS A 226 -12.91 -5.36 1.89
N LEU A 227 -12.12 -5.97 0.99
CA LEU A 227 -12.13 -5.65 -0.43
C LEU A 227 -13.49 -6.02 -1.06
N ALA A 228 -13.99 -7.23 -0.84
CA ALA A 228 -15.27 -7.71 -1.39
C ALA A 228 -16.44 -6.84 -0.96
N THR A 229 -16.45 -6.43 0.30
CA THR A 229 -17.48 -5.52 0.83
C THR A 229 -17.33 -4.09 0.32
N ALA A 230 -16.11 -3.60 0.12
CA ALA A 230 -15.90 -2.32 -0.55
C ALA A 230 -16.36 -2.36 -2.02
N LEU A 231 -16.07 -3.43 -2.77
CA LEU A 231 -16.51 -3.59 -4.16
C LEU A 231 -18.03 -3.70 -4.27
N SER A 232 -18.71 -4.40 -3.36
CA SER A 232 -20.18 -4.49 -3.40
C SER A 232 -20.89 -3.15 -3.21
N ILE A 233 -20.23 -2.16 -2.59
CA ILE A 233 -20.76 -0.81 -2.35
C ILE A 233 -20.33 0.16 -3.44
N LEU A 234 -19.05 0.13 -3.83
CA LEU A 234 -18.48 1.13 -4.74
C LEU A 234 -18.63 0.73 -6.22
N ALA A 235 -18.56 -0.55 -6.55
CA ALA A 235 -18.59 -1.05 -7.92
C ALA A 235 -19.35 -2.40 -7.99
N PRO A 236 -20.66 -2.41 -7.70
CA PRO A 236 -21.45 -3.64 -7.64
C PRO A 236 -21.43 -4.37 -8.98
N THR A 237 -21.15 -5.66 -8.94
CA THR A 237 -21.06 -6.56 -10.12
C THR A 237 -21.88 -7.83 -9.83
N LYS A 238 -22.14 -8.69 -10.83
CA LYS A 238 -22.84 -9.97 -10.60
C LYS A 238 -22.18 -10.83 -9.49
N GLU A 239 -20.85 -10.81 -9.43
CA GLU A 239 -20.05 -11.51 -8.42
C GLU A 239 -20.15 -10.88 -7.01
N PHE A 240 -20.29 -9.55 -6.96
CA PHE A 240 -20.39 -8.77 -5.74
C PHE A 240 -21.71 -7.97 -5.75
N PRO A 241 -22.83 -8.61 -5.37
CA PRO A 241 -24.14 -7.99 -5.47
C PRO A 241 -24.26 -6.82 -4.49
N ALA A 242 -24.94 -5.76 -4.93
CA ALA A 242 -25.23 -4.62 -4.08
C ALA A 242 -26.07 -5.03 -2.85
N PRO A 243 -25.90 -4.35 -1.70
CA PRO A 243 -26.70 -4.61 -0.51
C PRO A 243 -28.20 -4.47 -0.77
N LYS A 244 -28.98 -5.47 -0.33
CA LYS A 244 -30.44 -5.46 -0.46
C LYS A 244 -31.04 -4.28 0.32
N ARG A 245 -32.06 -3.63 -0.25
CA ARG A 245 -32.75 -2.47 0.35
C ARG A 245 -33.32 -2.74 1.74
N ARG A 246 -33.75 -3.98 2.03
CA ARG A 246 -34.23 -4.39 3.36
C ARG A 246 -33.13 -4.36 4.42
N VAL A 247 -31.89 -4.70 4.04
CA VAL A 247 -30.76 -4.79 4.95
C VAL A 247 -30.12 -3.41 5.14
N ASN A 248 -29.94 -2.67 4.05
CA ASN A 248 -29.37 -1.33 4.06
C ASN A 248 -30.27 -0.38 3.24
N ALA A 249 -31.20 0.30 3.90
CA ALA A 249 -32.04 1.30 3.25
C ALA A 249 -31.23 2.54 2.82
N ALA A 250 -30.25 2.93 3.64
CA ALA A 250 -29.40 4.11 3.44
C ALA A 250 -28.56 4.05 2.15
N TYR A 251 -28.20 2.85 1.67
CA TYR A 251 -27.51 2.68 0.39
C TYR A 251 -28.37 3.10 -0.80
N HIS A 252 -29.69 2.93 -0.72
CA HIS A 252 -30.65 3.25 -1.79
C HIS A 252 -31.13 4.71 -1.72
N GLU A 253 -30.50 5.55 -0.90
CA GLU A 253 -30.74 6.99 -0.94
C GLU A 253 -30.20 7.57 -2.25
N LYS A 254 -30.97 8.49 -2.85
CA LYS A 254 -30.62 9.18 -4.10
C LYS A 254 -29.19 9.75 -4.12
N PRO A 255 -28.70 10.50 -3.11
CA PRO A 255 -27.32 11.01 -3.13
C PRO A 255 -26.24 9.92 -3.14
N VAL A 256 -26.51 8.75 -2.57
CA VAL A 256 -25.55 7.63 -2.57
C VAL A 256 -25.55 6.96 -3.93
N GLN A 257 -26.73 6.67 -4.50
CA GLN A 257 -26.87 6.05 -5.81
C GLN A 257 -26.30 6.94 -6.94
N ASP A 258 -26.65 8.22 -6.92
CA ASP A 258 -26.12 9.21 -7.87
C ASP A 258 -24.59 9.34 -7.73
N GLY A 259 -24.05 9.16 -6.52
CA GLY A 259 -22.62 9.17 -6.26
C GLY A 259 -21.92 7.91 -6.77
N VAL A 260 -22.45 6.73 -6.47
CA VAL A 260 -21.89 5.44 -6.92
C VAL A 260 -21.88 5.36 -8.44
N ALA A 261 -22.93 5.86 -9.12
CA ALA A 261 -22.98 5.91 -10.58
C ALA A 261 -21.89 6.79 -11.22
N LYS A 262 -21.30 7.73 -10.47
CA LYS A 262 -20.21 8.61 -10.95
C LYS A 262 -18.82 8.12 -10.56
N LEU A 263 -18.73 7.03 -9.80
CA LEU A 263 -17.48 6.37 -9.43
C LEU A 263 -17.22 5.21 -10.38
N MET A 264 -16.08 5.25 -11.06
CA MET A 264 -15.65 4.20 -11.98
C MET A 264 -14.39 3.56 -11.42
N LEU A 265 -14.42 2.24 -11.18
CA LEU A 265 -13.21 1.49 -10.82
C LEU A 265 -12.28 1.43 -12.03
N LEU A 266 -11.03 1.84 -11.86
CA LEU A 266 -10.00 1.73 -12.90
C LEU A 266 -9.15 0.47 -12.70
N GLY A 267 -8.68 0.26 -11.47
CA GLY A 267 -7.80 -0.84 -11.14
C GLY A 267 -7.45 -0.86 -9.66
N ALA A 268 -6.51 -1.72 -9.30
CA ALA A 268 -6.01 -1.90 -7.95
C ALA A 268 -4.49 -2.02 -7.95
N ARG A 269 -3.89 -1.61 -6.84
CA ARG A 269 -2.52 -1.96 -6.47
C ARG A 269 -2.60 -2.87 -5.26
N VAL A 270 -2.08 -4.08 -5.38
CA VAL A 270 -2.05 -5.10 -4.32
C VAL A 270 -0.61 -5.49 -4.10
N GLU A 271 -0.05 -5.17 -2.94
CA GLU A 271 1.32 -5.54 -2.52
C GLU A 271 2.41 -5.14 -3.53
N GLY A 272 2.22 -4.00 -4.19
CA GLY A 272 3.15 -3.50 -5.22
C GLY A 272 2.84 -3.99 -6.63
N GLN A 273 1.97 -4.97 -6.80
CA GLN A 273 1.51 -5.44 -8.11
C GLN A 273 0.30 -4.64 -8.59
N VAL A 274 0.28 -4.37 -9.89
CA VAL A 274 -0.80 -3.65 -10.55
C VAL A 274 -1.82 -4.66 -11.05
N MET A 275 -3.08 -4.41 -10.76
CA MET A 275 -4.17 -5.28 -11.15
C MET A 275 -5.25 -4.48 -11.84
N ASP A 276 -5.76 -5.02 -12.95
CA ASP A 276 -6.93 -4.49 -13.63
C ASP A 276 -8.20 -4.73 -12.81
N MET A 277 -9.33 -4.19 -13.29
CA MET A 277 -10.65 -4.42 -12.68
C MET A 277 -10.97 -5.91 -12.47
N ALA A 278 -10.60 -6.77 -13.42
CA ALA A 278 -10.81 -8.22 -13.32
C ALA A 278 -9.94 -8.84 -12.22
N GLY A 279 -8.67 -8.40 -12.12
CA GLY A 279 -7.76 -8.84 -11.07
C GLY A 279 -8.23 -8.40 -9.68
N ALA A 280 -8.69 -7.16 -9.53
CA ALA A 280 -9.25 -6.66 -8.27
C ALA A 280 -10.49 -7.46 -7.82
N ARG A 281 -11.36 -7.84 -8.78
CA ARG A 281 -12.52 -8.71 -8.53
C ARG A 281 -12.09 -10.12 -8.13
N TRP A 282 -11.07 -10.68 -8.78
CA TRP A 282 -10.51 -11.98 -8.42
C TRP A 282 -9.98 -11.98 -6.98
N VAL A 283 -9.21 -10.97 -6.57
CA VAL A 283 -8.71 -10.85 -5.18
C VAL A 283 -9.86 -10.75 -4.19
N GLY A 284 -10.90 -9.97 -4.50
CA GLY A 284 -12.12 -9.91 -3.68
C GLY A 284 -12.90 -11.22 -3.62
N GLY A 285 -12.76 -12.08 -4.63
CA GLY A 285 -13.46 -13.36 -4.77
C GLY A 285 -12.83 -14.49 -3.97
N ILE A 286 -11.64 -14.28 -3.39
CA ILE A 286 -10.92 -15.28 -2.60
C ILE A 286 -11.72 -15.60 -1.32
N LYS A 287 -12.40 -16.75 -1.34
CA LYS A 287 -13.15 -17.27 -0.21
C LYS A 287 -12.19 -17.66 0.92
N GLY A 288 -12.53 -17.30 2.15
CA GLY A 288 -11.72 -17.65 3.33
C GLY A 288 -10.46 -16.80 3.55
N GLY A 289 -10.22 -15.76 2.74
CA GLY A 289 -9.07 -14.86 2.90
C GLY A 289 -7.72 -15.59 2.84
N MET A 290 -6.77 -15.16 3.68
CA MET A 290 -5.44 -15.79 3.76
C MET A 290 -5.49 -17.25 4.20
N GLU A 291 -6.47 -17.62 5.04
CA GLU A 291 -6.69 -18.99 5.47
C GLU A 291 -7.18 -19.87 4.32
N GLY A 292 -8.02 -19.32 3.44
CA GLY A 292 -8.43 -19.97 2.19
C GLY A 292 -7.26 -20.25 1.26
N LEU A 293 -6.35 -19.29 1.09
CA LEU A 293 -5.13 -19.49 0.29
C LEU A 293 -4.18 -20.49 0.93
N ARG A 294 -4.02 -20.45 2.26
CA ARG A 294 -3.24 -21.45 2.99
C ARG A 294 -3.86 -22.85 2.86
N ALA A 295 -5.19 -22.97 2.92
CA ALA A 295 -5.89 -24.22 2.70
C ALA A 295 -5.76 -24.71 1.25
N GLN A 296 -5.79 -23.81 0.26
CA GLN A 296 -5.50 -24.16 -1.13
C GLN A 296 -4.06 -24.64 -1.32
N LEU A 297 -3.08 -23.98 -0.68
CA LEU A 297 -1.68 -24.40 -0.70
C LEU A 297 -1.54 -25.78 -0.05
N VAL A 298 -2.11 -25.99 1.13
CA VAL A 298 -2.11 -27.29 1.81
C VAL A 298 -2.81 -28.34 0.95
N GLY A 299 -3.92 -28.01 0.31
CA GLY A 299 -4.66 -28.88 -0.59
C GLY A 299 -3.85 -29.26 -1.84
N MET A 300 -3.13 -28.32 -2.45
CA MET A 300 -2.21 -28.58 -3.55
C MET A 300 -1.05 -29.47 -3.11
N LEU A 301 -0.46 -29.18 -1.94
CA LEU A 301 0.63 -29.99 -1.39
C LEU A 301 0.17 -31.41 -1.05
N SER A 302 -0.99 -31.56 -0.40
CA SER A 302 -1.58 -32.85 -0.07
C SER A 302 -2.06 -33.60 -1.32
N GLY A 303 -2.51 -32.86 -2.34
CA GLY A 303 -2.98 -33.41 -3.61
C GLY A 303 -1.87 -34.09 -4.40
N VAL A 304 -0.63 -33.60 -4.30
CA VAL A 304 0.55 -34.28 -4.88
C VAL A 304 0.84 -35.61 -4.17
N GLY A 305 0.69 -35.66 -2.84
CA GLY A 305 0.82 -36.93 -2.10
C GLY A 305 -0.32 -37.91 -2.44
N ALA A 306 -1.56 -37.41 -2.47
CA ALA A 306 -2.75 -38.19 -2.79
C ALA A 306 -2.75 -38.69 -4.24
N SER A 307 -2.17 -37.94 -5.19
CA SER A 307 -2.08 -38.36 -6.58
C SER A 307 -1.14 -39.56 -6.74
N VAL A 308 0.02 -39.56 -6.07
CA VAL A 308 0.96 -40.69 -6.09
C VAL A 308 0.33 -41.94 -5.49
N THR A 309 -0.37 -41.82 -4.36
CA THR A 309 -1.09 -42.97 -3.78
C THR A 309 -2.23 -43.43 -4.68
N SER A 310 -2.95 -42.51 -5.33
CA SER A 310 -4.03 -42.87 -6.27
C SER A 310 -3.51 -43.60 -7.50
N ILE A 311 -2.31 -43.25 -8.00
CA ILE A 311 -1.67 -43.94 -9.13
C ILE A 311 -1.24 -45.35 -8.71
N LEU A 312 -0.65 -45.51 -7.53
CA LEU A 312 -0.28 -46.83 -7.01
C LEU A 312 -1.51 -47.71 -6.74
N GLU A 313 -2.58 -47.13 -6.20
CA GLU A 313 -3.84 -47.84 -5.97
C GLU A 313 -4.59 -48.14 -7.28
N SER A 314 -4.40 -47.34 -8.33
CA SER A 314 -5.07 -47.50 -9.62
C SER A 314 -4.72 -48.83 -10.30
N ALA A 315 -3.48 -49.32 -10.12
CA ALA A 315 -3.09 -50.62 -10.67
C ALA A 315 -3.88 -51.77 -10.01
N GLY A 316 -4.07 -51.71 -8.69
CA GLY A 316 -4.88 -52.70 -7.95
C GLY A 316 -6.37 -52.58 -8.26
N ARG A 317 -6.90 -51.37 -8.34
CA ARG A 317 -8.31 -51.12 -8.71
C ARG A 317 -8.61 -51.58 -10.13
N ASN A 318 -7.72 -51.32 -11.09
CA ASN A 318 -7.90 -51.78 -12.47
C ASN A 318 -7.94 -53.30 -12.56
N LEU A 319 -7.07 -54.00 -11.82
CA LEU A 319 -7.08 -55.46 -11.77
C LEU A 319 -8.33 -56.02 -11.07
N TRP A 320 -8.82 -55.34 -10.03
CA TRP A 320 -10.08 -55.69 -9.40
C TRP A 320 -11.27 -55.50 -10.35
N VAL A 321 -11.33 -54.38 -11.08
CA VAL A 321 -12.38 -54.11 -12.07
C VAL A 321 -12.36 -55.12 -13.22
N THR A 322 -11.19 -55.58 -13.68
CA THR A 322 -11.13 -56.61 -14.72
C THR A 322 -11.56 -57.99 -14.22
N ILE A 323 -11.19 -58.37 -12.99
CA ILE A 323 -11.65 -59.64 -12.39
C ILE A 323 -13.15 -59.60 -12.12
N GLU A 324 -13.67 -58.50 -11.58
CA GLU A 324 -15.09 -58.33 -11.32
C GLU A 324 -15.90 -58.29 -12.63
N GLY A 325 -15.37 -57.62 -13.66
CA GLY A 325 -15.97 -57.63 -15.00
C GLY A 325 -16.03 -59.03 -15.59
N ARG A 326 -14.98 -59.84 -15.43
CA ARG A 326 -14.98 -61.24 -15.86
C ARG A 326 -15.95 -62.09 -15.03
N ARG A 327 -16.08 -61.83 -13.72
CA ARG A 327 -17.06 -62.51 -12.87
C ARG A 327 -18.49 -62.19 -13.30
N GLY A 328 -18.78 -60.92 -13.58
CA GLY A 328 -20.08 -60.48 -14.09
C GLY A 328 -20.44 -61.12 -15.44
N MET A 329 -19.47 -61.24 -16.36
CA MET A 329 -19.70 -61.91 -17.65
C MET A 329 -20.04 -63.39 -17.48
N LEU A 330 -19.40 -64.09 -16.54
CA LEU A 330 -19.72 -65.49 -16.24
C LEU A 330 -21.08 -65.63 -15.53
N GLU A 331 -21.44 -64.70 -14.64
CA GLU A 331 -22.76 -64.67 -14.01
C GLU A 331 -23.89 -64.32 -15.01
N GLU A 332 -23.60 -63.53 -16.04
CA GLU A 332 -24.53 -63.22 -17.14
C GLU A 332 -24.63 -64.37 -18.15
N GLU A 333 -23.53 -65.05 -18.47
CA GLU A 333 -23.52 -66.27 -19.28
C GLU A 333 -24.28 -67.42 -18.58
N GLU A 334 -24.09 -67.63 -17.28
CA GLU A 334 -24.86 -68.61 -16.49
C GLU A 334 -26.36 -68.26 -16.38
N LYS A 335 -26.71 -66.97 -16.38
CA LYS A 335 -28.12 -66.52 -16.45
C LYS A 335 -28.71 -66.60 -17.86
N GLY A 336 -27.89 -66.50 -18.90
CA GLY A 336 -28.28 -66.72 -20.29
C GLY A 336 -28.62 -68.18 -20.57
N GLU A 337 -27.82 -69.12 -20.08
CA GLU A 337 -28.08 -70.57 -20.22
C GLU A 337 -29.27 -71.05 -19.37
N SER A 338 -29.57 -70.40 -18.24
CA SER A 338 -30.74 -70.74 -17.42
C SER A 338 -32.05 -70.04 -17.84
N GLY A 339 -31.99 -69.14 -18.83
CA GLY A 339 -33.14 -68.43 -19.38
C GLY A 339 -33.82 -69.11 -20.58
N GLU A 340 -33.16 -70.06 -21.24
CA GLU A 340 -33.67 -70.74 -22.45
C GLU A 340 -34.51 -72.00 -22.17
N GLU A 341 -34.63 -72.47 -20.93
CA GLU A 341 -35.40 -73.69 -20.59
C GLU A 341 -36.82 -73.46 -20.00
N LYS A 342 -37.35 -72.22 -20.01
CA LYS A 342 -38.76 -71.97 -19.61
C LYS A 342 -39.50 -71.11 -20.64
N GLY A 343 -39.75 -71.67 -21.82
CA GLY A 343 -40.48 -70.92 -22.84
C GLY A 343 -41.08 -71.69 -24.02
N GLU A 344 -41.27 -73.01 -23.98
CA GLU A 344 -42.01 -73.69 -25.07
C GLU A 344 -42.73 -74.95 -24.59
N ASN A 345 -43.94 -74.81 -24.06
CA ASN A 345 -44.94 -75.88 -24.03
C ASN A 345 -46.36 -75.28 -23.97
N GLY A 346 -47.19 -75.60 -24.96
CA GLY A 346 -48.63 -75.29 -25.04
C GLY A 346 -49.01 -74.40 -26.25
N GLU A 347 -49.27 -74.96 -27.44
CA GLU A 347 -50.60 -75.38 -27.94
C GLU A 347 -51.59 -74.21 -28.11
N GLN A 348 -51.89 -73.82 -29.36
CA GLN A 348 -53.05 -74.27 -30.17
C GLN A 348 -54.36 -73.52 -29.91
N LYS A 349 -55.13 -73.42 -31.00
CA LYS A 349 -56.52 -72.94 -31.14
C LYS A 349 -56.73 -71.42 -31.14
N VAL A 350 -57.64 -70.83 -31.90
CA VAL A 350 -58.52 -71.14 -33.06
C VAL A 350 -59.40 -69.87 -33.15
N GLU A 351 -59.74 -69.45 -34.37
CA GLU A 351 -60.71 -68.38 -34.72
C GLU A 351 -60.37 -66.91 -34.38
#